data_AF-A0A380FEG0-F1
#
_entry.id   AF-A0A380FEG0-F1
#
_cell.length_a   1.000
_cell.length_b   1.000
_cell.length_c   1.000
_cell.angle_alpha   90.00
_cell.angle_beta   90.00
_cell.angle_gamma   90.00
#
_symmetry.space_group_name_H-M   'P 1'
#
loop_
_entity.id
_entity.type
_entity.pdbx_description
1 polymer ?
#
loop_
_entity_poly.entity_id
_entity_poly.type
_entity_poly.pdbx_seq_one_letter_code
_entity_poly.pdbx_strand_id
1 'polypeptide(L)' 'MFHKFEQETLLLQETIIEQFEDIYVGNQYTAKLTMIKQRKIKQFIQYSYKLEMNKNSKKCINITQVFLRKVT' A
#
# COMPACT_ATOMS: atom_id res chain seq x y z
N MET A 1 16.22 8.27 -20.51
CA MET A 1 16.93 8.83 -19.34
C MET A 1 16.56 7.99 -18.13
N PHE A 2 17.44 7.08 -17.70
CA PHE A 2 17.20 6.26 -16.51
C PHE A 2 17.25 7.16 -15.28
N HIS A 3 16.11 7.35 -14.61
CA HIS A 3 16.10 7.96 -13.28
C HIS A 3 16.82 6.99 -12.34
N LYS A 4 17.89 7.43 -11.69
CA LYS A 4 18.42 6.71 -10.53
C LYS A 4 17.27 6.57 -9.55
N PHE A 5 16.93 5.34 -9.19
CA PHE A 5 16.15 5.08 -7.99
C PHE A 5 17.05 5.46 -6.82
N GLU A 6 17.03 6.73 -6.41
CA GLU A 6 17.54 7.10 -5.10
C GLU A 6 16.71 6.31 -4.10
N GLN A 7 17.36 5.37 -3.41
CA GLN A 7 16.74 4.53 -2.38
C GLN A 7 16.44 5.42 -1.17
N GLU A 8 15.43 6.26 -1.31
CA GLU A 8 14.87 6.98 -0.18
C GLU A 8 14.27 5.94 0.76
N THR A 9 14.77 5.88 1.99
CA THR A 9 14.28 4.92 2.97
C THR A 9 12.83 5.26 3.33
N LEU A 10 11.92 4.39 2.92
CA LEU A 10 10.52 4.40 3.35
C LEU A 10 10.39 3.53 4.59
N LEU A 11 10.06 4.14 5.73
CA LEU A 11 9.73 3.42 6.94
C LEU A 11 8.27 2.97 6.88
N LEU A 12 8.01 1.66 6.89
CA LEU A 12 6.66 1.13 7.10
C LEU A 12 6.28 1.37 8.56
N GLN A 13 5.30 2.24 8.79
CA GLN A 13 4.82 2.60 10.13
C GLN A 13 3.65 1.70 10.57
N GLU A 14 2.73 1.40 9.66
CA GLU A 14 1.50 0.70 9.99
C GLU A 14 1.05 -0.18 8.81
N THR A 15 0.49 -1.34 9.13
CA THR A 15 -0.23 -2.20 8.19
C THR A 15 -1.56 -2.61 8.82
N ILE A 16 -2.66 -2.32 8.13
CA ILE A 16 -4.02 -2.70 8.52
C ILE A 16 -4.54 -3.68 7.48
N ILE A 17 -5.06 -4.81 7.92
CA ILE A 17 -5.62 -5.84 7.06
C ILE A 17 -7.11 -5.98 7.37
N GLU A 18 -7.93 -5.81 6.34
CA GLU A 18 -9.37 -6.10 6.40
C GLU A 18 -9.62 -7.29 5.47
N GLN A 19 -9.94 -8.45 6.05
CA GLN A 19 -10.27 -9.64 5.30
C GLN A 19 -11.79 -9.86 5.31
N PHE A 20 -12.36 -10.04 4.12
CA PHE A 20 -13.79 -10.24 3.91
C PHE A 20 -14.09 -11.68 3.47
N GLU A 21 -13.16 -12.30 2.76
CA GLU A 21 -13.25 -13.66 2.25
C GLU A 21 -11.89 -14.34 2.40
N ASP A 22 -11.88 -15.67 2.45
CA ASP A 22 -10.64 -16.45 2.48
C ASP A 22 -9.85 -16.33 1.17
N ILE A 23 -8.52 -16.25 1.32
CA ILE A 23 -7.58 -16.28 0.20
C ILE A 23 -6.96 -17.66 0.12
N TYR A 24 -7.01 -18.24 -1.07
CA TYR A 24 -6.48 -19.57 -1.33
C TYR A 24 -5.37 -19.49 -2.38
N VAL A 25 -4.31 -20.25 -2.14
CA VAL A 25 -3.21 -20.42 -3.08
C VAL A 25 -3.72 -21.07 -4.37
N GLY A 26 -3.15 -20.69 -5.51
CA GLY A 26 -3.53 -21.21 -6.83
C GLY A 26 -4.72 -20.50 -7.48
N ASN A 27 -5.39 -19.60 -6.76
CA ASN A 27 -6.41 -18.73 -7.33
C ASN A 27 -5.82 -17.46 -7.96
N GLN A 28 -6.53 -16.94 -8.96
CA GLN A 28 -6.27 -15.63 -9.53
C GLN A 28 -7.16 -14.58 -8.87
N TYR A 29 -6.55 -13.43 -8.55
CA TYR A 29 -7.20 -12.28 -7.94
C TYR A 29 -6.85 -11.02 -8.73
N THR A 30 -7.82 -10.12 -8.86
CA THR A 30 -7.59 -8.78 -9.39
C THR A 30 -7.18 -7.87 -8.26
N ALA A 31 -5.94 -7.37 -8.31
CA ALA A 31 -5.38 -6.46 -7.33
C ALA A 31 -5.34 -5.03 -7.87
N LYS A 32 -5.71 -4.05 -7.04
CA LYS A 32 -5.56 -2.63 -7.33
C LYS A 32 -4.83 -1.95 -6.17
N LEU A 33 -3.67 -1.38 -6.47
CA LEU A 33 -2.93 -0.54 -5.52
C LEU A 33 -3.25 0.93 -5.78
N THR A 34 -3.70 1.65 -4.76
CA THR A 34 -4.05 3.07 -4.86
C THR A 34 -3.36 3.85 -3.75
N MET A 35 -2.73 4.97 -4.09
CA MET A 35 -2.30 5.95 -3.08
C MET A 35 -3.53 6.71 -2.58
N ILE A 36 -3.94 6.46 -1.34
CA ILE A 36 -5.14 7.08 -0.75
C ILE A 36 -4.82 8.37 0.00
N LYS A 37 -3.55 8.59 0.39
CA LYS A 37 -3.14 9.80 1.10
C LYS A 37 -1.66 10.09 0.89
N GLN A 38 -1.34 11.37 0.72
CA GLN A 38 0.01 11.89 0.82
C GLN A 38 -0.04 13.20 1.61
N ARG A 39 0.75 13.32 2.68
CA ARG A 39 0.83 14.56 3.47
C ARG A 39 2.19 14.76 4.11
N LYS A 40 2.60 16.01 4.29
CA LYS A 40 3.76 16.37 5.10
C LYS A 40 3.37 16.43 6.59
N ILE A 41 4.19 15.84 7.45
CA ILE A 41 4.07 15.86 8.91
C ILE A 41 5.43 16.19 9.49
N LYS A 42 5.62 17.43 9.94
CA LYS A 42 6.93 17.93 10.42
C LYS A 42 8.03 17.66 9.36
N GLN A 43 9.04 16.89 9.75
CA GLN A 43 10.17 16.44 8.93
C GLN A 43 9.91 15.16 8.12
N PHE A 44 8.66 14.72 8.00
CA PHE A 44 8.30 13.50 7.28
C PHE A 44 7.25 13.77 6.20
N ILE A 45 7.27 12.96 5.14
CA ILE A 45 6.15 12.81 4.20
C ILE A 45 5.54 11.44 4.49
N GLN A 46 4.26 11.45 4.85
CA GLN A 46 3.45 10.26 5.01
C GLN A 46 2.80 9.90 3.68
N TYR A 47 2.93 8.64 3.29
CA TYR A 47 2.18 8.02 2.20
C TYR A 47 1.28 6.93 2.77
N SER A 48 0.03 6.89 2.33
CA SER A 48 -0.86 5.77 2.66
C SER A 48 -1.33 5.14 1.36
N TYR A 49 -1.09 3.84 1.26
CA TYR A 49 -1.49 3.02 0.12
C TYR A 49 -2.54 2.02 0.56
N LYS A 50 -3.52 1.78 -0.30
CA LYS A 50 -4.51 0.72 -0.16
C LYS A 50 -4.36 -0.25 -1.31
N LEU A 51 -4.08 -1.50 -0.99
CA LEU A 51 -4.17 -2.63 -1.90
C LEU A 51 -5.53 -3.29 -1.71
N GLU A 52 -6.33 -3.34 -2.77
CA GLU A 52 -7.62 -4.02 -2.78
C GLU A 52 -7.51 -5.25 -3.68
N MET A 53 -7.76 -6.44 -3.14
CA MET A 53 -7.78 -7.68 -3.90
C MET A 53 -9.20 -8.21 -3.99
N ASN A 54 -9.61 -8.54 -5.22
CA ASN A 54 -10.96 -8.96 -5.54
C ASN A 54 -10.92 -10.26 -6.35
N LYS A 55 -11.96 -11.07 -6.23
CA LYS A 55 -12.20 -12.24 -7.09
C LYS A 55 -13.66 -12.26 -7.51
N ASN A 56 -13.93 -12.42 -8.80
CA ASN A 56 -15.29 -12.48 -9.35
C ASN A 56 -16.18 -11.32 -8.87
N SER A 57 -15.64 -10.10 -8.90
CA SER A 57 -16.29 -8.86 -8.43
C SER A 57 -16.60 -8.79 -6.93
N LYS A 58 -16.11 -9.74 -6.12
CA LYS A 58 -16.18 -9.70 -4.65
C LYS A 58 -14.87 -9.19 -4.07
N LYS A 59 -14.97 -8.35 -3.02
CA LYS A 59 -13.83 -7.93 -2.21
C LYS A 59 -13.35 -9.09 -1.36
N CYS A 60 -12.07 -9.40 -1.39
CA CYS A 60 -11.47 -10.48 -0.60
C CYS A 60 -10.65 -9.94 0.56
N ILE A 61 -9.68 -9.07 0.25
CA ILE A 61 -8.82 -8.44 1.25
C ILE A 61 -8.51 -7.00 0.85
N ASN A 62 -8.47 -6.13 1.85
CA ASN A 62 -7.82 -4.84 1.75
C ASN A 62 -6.60 -4.84 2.65
N ILE A 63 -5.48 -4.35 2.14
CA ILE A 63 -4.28 -4.09 2.92
C ILE A 63 -3.99 -2.59 2.81
N THR A 64 -4.09 -1.88 3.92
CA THR A 64 -3.72 -0.47 3.99
C THR A 64 -2.37 -0.35 4.69
N GLN A 65 -1.41 0.30 4.04
CA GLN A 65 -0.07 0.51 4.59
C GLN A 65 0.24 2.00 4.67
N VAL A 66 0.84 2.41 5.78
CA VAL A 66 1.31 3.78 6.01
C VAL A 66 2.83 3.78 6.03
N PHE A 67 3.43 4.57 5.16
CA PHE A 67 4.86 4.76 5.06
C PHE A 67 5.24 6.19 5.43
N LEU A 68 6.42 6.35 6.02
CA LEU A 68 7.04 7.64 6.28
C LEU A 68 8.36 7.74 5.53
N ARG A 69 8.55 8.85 4.83
CA ARG A 69 9.83 9.29 4.29
C ARG A 69 10.33 10.50 5.08
N LYS A 70 11.57 10.49 5.56
CA LYS A 70 12.17 11.69 6.16
C LYS A 70 12.51 12.69 5.05
N VAL A 71 12.08 13.93 5.21
CA VAL A 71 12.52 15.06 4.38
C VAL A 71 13.85 15.51 4.95
N THR A 72 14.92 15.32 4.18
CA THR A 72 16.28 15.74 4.55
C THR A 72 16.49 17.20 4.17
#